data_AF-A0A961L4V1-F1
#
_entry.id   AF-A0A961L4V1-F1
#
_cell.length_a   1.000
_cell.length_b   1.000
_cell.length_c   1.000
_cell.angle_alpha   90.00
_cell.angle_beta   90.00
_cell.angle_gamma   90.00
#
_symmetry.space_group_name_H-M   'P 1'
#
loop_
_entity.id
_entity.type
_entity.pdbx_description
1 polymer ?
#
loop_
_entity_poly.entity_id
_entity_poly.type
_entity_poly.pdbx_seq_one_letter_code
_entity_poly.pdbx_strand_id
1 'polypeptide(L)'
;MQQIRAKFLEDDRRIQTLWFQRWNVEKGWPIGQQQITLIGSEIPRLIEFLNSISTVHIPGEGTFNVDFGKQVHVPDEAARNPSLHVRRN
;
A
#
# COMPACT_ATOMS: atom_id res chain seq x y z
N MET A 1 11.40 14.94 -10.42
CA MET A 1 9.98 14.69 -10.03
C MET A 1 9.60 13.24 -10.30
N GLN A 2 8.86 12.60 -9.39
CA GLN A 2 8.40 11.20 -9.53
C GLN A 2 6.86 11.14 -9.54
N GLN A 3 6.30 10.14 -10.21
CA GLN A 3 4.86 9.89 -10.28
C GLN A 3 4.57 8.40 -10.17
N ILE A 4 3.33 8.06 -9.79
CA ILE A 4 2.77 6.73 -9.99
C ILE A 4 1.98 6.78 -11.29
N ARG A 5 2.28 5.87 -12.22
CA ARG A 5 1.47 5.66 -13.42
C ARG A 5 0.67 4.39 -13.25
N ALA A 6 -0.63 4.49 -13.52
CA ALA A 6 -1.52 3.36 -13.62
C ALA A 6 -1.79 3.03 -15.08
N LYS A 7 -1.85 1.75 -15.41
CA LYS A 7 -2.43 1.24 -16.66
C LYS A 7 -3.48 0.22 -16.30
N PHE A 8 -4.52 0.08 -17.11
CA PHE A 8 -5.54 -0.92 -16.88
C PHE A 8 -5.95 -1.63 -18.16
N LEU A 9 -6.39 -2.87 -18.01
CA LEU A 9 -7.07 -3.64 -19.03
C LEU A 9 -8.55 -3.67 -18.68
N GLU A 10 -9.39 -3.27 -19.62
CA GLU A 10 -10.85 -3.32 -19.50
C GLU A 10 -11.39 -4.45 -20.36
N ASP A 11 -12.36 -5.19 -19.83
CA ASP A 11 -13.16 -6.16 -20.55
C ASP A 11 -14.60 -6.12 -19.99
N ASP A 12 -15.60 -6.11 -20.87
CA ASP A 12 -17.02 -6.06 -20.50
C ASP A 12 -17.37 -5.01 -19.42
N ARG A 13 -16.91 -3.77 -19.61
CA ARG A 13 -17.10 -2.63 -18.68
C ARG A 13 -16.54 -2.85 -17.27
N ARG A 14 -15.61 -3.79 -17.11
CA ARG A 14 -14.92 -4.07 -15.86
C ARG A 14 -13.41 -4.01 -16.06
N ILE A 15 -12.72 -3.43 -15.09
CA ILE A 15 -11.27 -3.48 -15.06
C ILE A 15 -10.86 -4.91 -14.66
N GLN A 16 -10.16 -5.60 -15.56
CA GLN A 16 -9.66 -6.95 -15.35
C GLN A 16 -8.27 -6.95 -14.73
N THR A 17 -7.45 -5.97 -15.09
CA THR A 17 -6.09 -5.86 -14.58
C THR A 17 -5.73 -4.39 -14.39
N LEU A 18 -5.05 -4.09 -13.28
CA LEU A 18 -4.54 -2.78 -12.94
C LEU A 18 -3.05 -2.87 -12.60
N TRP A 19 -2.22 -2.11 -13.31
CA TRP A 19 -0.77 -2.06 -13.09
C TRP A 19 -0.38 -0.72 -12.50
N PHE A 20 0.45 -0.73 -11.44
CA PHE A 20 1.10 0.46 -10.89
C PHE A 20 2.60 0.41 -11.12
N GLN A 21 3.14 1.52 -11.62
CA GLN A 21 4.57 1.67 -11.86
C GLN A 21 5.05 3.05 -11.39
N ARG A 22 6.16 3.08 -10.66
CA ARG A 22 6.87 4.33 -10.37
C ARG A 22 7.52 4.85 -11.64
N TRP A 23 7.36 6.14 -11.91
CA TRP A 23 7.82 6.78 -13.13
C TRP A 23 8.70 7.99 -12.83
N ASN A 24 9.83 8.11 -13.54
CA ASN A 24 10.64 9.31 -13.53
C ASN A 24 10.14 10.25 -14.63
N VAL A 25 9.62 11.42 -14.24
CA VAL A 25 9.01 12.36 -15.19
C VAL A 25 10.07 13.02 -16.08
N GLU A 26 11.19 13.44 -15.50
CA GLU A 26 12.28 14.13 -16.21
C GLU A 26 12.95 13.22 -17.23
N LYS A 27 13.15 11.96 -16.84
CA LYS A 27 13.86 10.99 -17.66
C LYS A 27 12.93 10.28 -18.64
N GLY A 28 11.65 10.12 -18.29
CA GLY A 28 10.64 9.48 -19.15
C GLY A 28 10.64 7.95 -19.11
N TRP A 29 11.16 7.33 -18.05
CA TRP A 29 11.24 5.87 -17.90
C TRP A 29 10.76 5.42 -16.51
N PRO A 30 10.36 4.14 -16.37
CA PRO A 30 10.00 3.57 -15.07
C PRO A 30 11.22 3.55 -14.13
N ILE A 31 10.95 3.74 -12.84
CA ILE A 31 11.94 3.62 -11.76
C ILE A 31 11.87 2.19 -11.22
N GLY A 32 12.97 1.47 -11.35
CA GLY A 32 13.07 0.07 -10.89
C GLY A 32 12.32 -0.92 -11.77
N GLN A 33 12.37 -2.19 -11.37
CA GLN A 33 11.70 -3.31 -12.07
C GLN A 33 10.40 -3.71 -11.39
N GLN A 34 10.10 -3.19 -10.19
CA GLN A 34 8.88 -3.52 -9.48
C GLN A 34 7.67 -2.80 -10.08
N GLN A 35 6.80 -3.58 -10.71
CA GLN A 35 5.42 -3.21 -11.02
C GLN A 35 4.49 -3.99 -10.09
N ILE A 36 3.43 -3.34 -9.60
CA ILE A 36 2.37 -4.01 -8.86
C ILE A 36 1.25 -4.30 -9.87
N THR A 37 0.81 -5.55 -9.95
CA THR A 37 -0.33 -5.96 -10.76
C THR A 37 -1.45 -6.40 -9.83
N LEU A 38 -2.64 -5.87 -10.05
CA LEU A 38 -3.87 -6.32 -9.40
C LEU A 38 -4.81 -6.90 -10.44
N ILE A 39 -5.44 -8.02 -10.13
CA ILE A 39 -6.50 -8.60 -10.97
C ILE A 39 -7.87 -8.07 -10.51
N GLY A 40 -8.89 -8.16 -11.37
CA GLY A 40 -10.17 -7.47 -11.20
C GLY A 40 -10.86 -7.73 -9.85
N SER A 41 -10.69 -8.92 -9.28
CA SER A 41 -11.22 -9.28 -7.95
C SER A 41 -10.50 -8.61 -6.77
N GLU A 42 -9.27 -8.12 -6.97
CA GLU A 42 -8.45 -7.45 -5.96
C GLU A 42 -8.68 -5.93 -5.94
N ILE A 43 -9.17 -5.36 -7.05
CA ILE A 43 -9.40 -3.92 -7.18
C ILE A 43 -10.40 -3.39 -6.14
N PRO A 44 -11.54 -4.05 -5.86
CA PRO A 44 -12.44 -3.62 -4.78
C PRO A 44 -11.76 -3.57 -3.41
N ARG A 45 -10.89 -4.55 -3.10
CA ARG A 45 -10.14 -4.58 -1.84
C ARG A 45 -9.13 -3.44 -1.74
N LEU A 46 -8.48 -3.08 -2.85
CA LEU A 46 -7.63 -1.89 -2.89
C LEU A 46 -8.44 -0.62 -2.60
N ILE A 47 -9.62 -0.48 -3.20
CA ILE A 47 -10.48 0.69 -2.98
C ILE A 47 -10.90 0.79 -1.52
N GLU A 48 -11.33 -0.32 -0.92
CA GLU A 48 -11.66 -0.40 0.51
C GLU A 48 -10.47 0.01 1.39
N PHE A 49 -9.28 -0.48 1.09
CA PHE A 49 -8.04 -0.14 1.80
C PHE A 49 -7.67 1.35 1.68
N LEU A 50 -7.79 1.94 0.48
CA LEU A 50 -7.53 3.36 0.28
C LEU A 50 -8.54 4.23 1.05
N ASN A 51 -9.81 3.81 1.06
CA ASN A 51 -10.85 4.47 1.85
C ASN A 51 -10.57 4.35 3.34
N SER A 52 -10.10 3.20 3.83
CA SER A 52 -9.76 3.03 5.25
C SER A 52 -8.55 3.86 5.64
N ILE A 53 -7.55 4.03 4.78
CA ILE A 53 -6.43 4.96 5.04
C ILE A 53 -6.96 6.38 5.24
N SER A 54 -7.94 6.83 4.43
CA SER A 54 -8.48 8.19 4.54
C SER A 54 -9.15 8.50 5.89
N THR A 55 -9.58 7.46 6.63
CA THR A 55 -10.23 7.60 7.93
C THR A 55 -9.28 7.41 9.11
N VAL A 56 -8.02 7.05 8.85
CA VAL A 56 -7.00 6.92 9.90
C VAL A 56 -6.67 8.29 10.46
N HIS A 57 -6.93 8.46 11.75
CA HIS A 57 -6.36 9.56 12.52
C HIS A 57 -4.95 9.19 12.96
N ILE A 58 -3.99 10.06 12.67
CA ILE A 58 -2.59 9.91 13.06
C ILE A 58 -2.42 10.63 14.40
N PRO A 59 -2.29 9.91 15.54
CA PRO A 59 -2.42 10.51 16.87
C PRO A 59 -1.20 11.34 17.34
N GLY A 60 -0.22 11.60 16.49
CA GLY A 60 0.94 12.44 16.83
C GLY A 60 2.11 12.31 15.86
N GLU A 61 3.21 12.97 16.19
CA GLU A 61 4.49 12.84 15.48
C GLU A 61 5.18 11.55 15.92
N GLY A 62 5.10 10.49 15.11
CA GLY A 62 5.71 9.19 15.37
C GLY A 62 5.42 8.20 14.24
N THR A 63 6.15 7.09 14.19
CA THR A 63 5.83 6.03 13.22
C THR A 63 4.70 5.19 13.78
N PHE A 64 3.60 5.07 13.04
CA PHE A 64 2.49 4.22 13.42
C PHE A 64 2.25 3.18 12.32
N ASN A 65 2.04 1.93 12.72
CA ASN A 65 1.56 0.89 11.82
C ASN A 65 0.07 0.72 12.07
N VAL A 66 -0.74 0.83 11.01
CA VAL A 66 -2.17 0.54 11.08
C VAL A 66 -2.40 -0.85 10.52
N ASP A 67 -2.87 -1.74 11.37
CA ASP A 67 -3.44 -3.01 10.93
C ASP A 67 -4.94 -2.81 10.71
N PHE A 68 -5.37 -2.80 9.45
CA PHE A 68 -6.76 -2.59 9.06
C PHE A 68 -7.57 -3.85 9.38
N GLY A 69 -7.99 -3.96 10.64
CA GLY A 69 -8.74 -5.08 11.19
C GLY A 69 -8.71 -5.13 12.71
N LYS A 70 -7.65 -4.59 13.33
CA LYS A 70 -7.53 -4.31 14.76
C LYS A 70 -6.56 -3.15 14.93
N GLN A 71 -7.04 -1.99 15.37
CA GLN A 71 -6.16 -0.85 15.64
C GLN A 71 -5.23 -1.20 16.83
N VAL A 72 -3.98 -1.57 16.54
CA VAL A 72 -2.96 -1.84 17.57
C VAL A 72 -1.92 -0.73 17.51
N HIS A 73 -1.85 0.07 18.57
CA HIS A 73 -0.78 1.04 18.76
C HIS A 73 0.51 0.26 19.10
N VAL A 74 1.46 0.21 18.18
CA VAL A 74 2.80 -0.35 18.43
C VAL A 74 3.76 0.82 18.68
N PRO A 75 4.29 0.99 19.91
CA PRO A 75 5.27 2.03 20.19
C PRO A 75 6.53 1.87 19.33
N ASP A 76 7.16 3.00 18.96
CA ASP A 76 8.33 3.11 18.07
C ASP A 76 9.49 2.14 18.43
N GLU A 77 9.61 1.77 19.70
CA GLU A 77 10.66 0.87 20.20
C GLU A 77 10.57 -0.55 19.61
N ALA A 78 9.36 -1.04 19.29
CA ALA A 78 9.14 -2.36 18.72
C ALA A 78 9.33 -2.41 17.19
N ALA A 79 9.22 -1.28 16.49
CA ALA A 79 9.39 -1.20 15.03
C ALA A 79 10.86 -1.37 14.59
N ARG A 80 11.82 -1.19 15.51
CA ARG A 80 13.26 -1.27 15.23
C ARG A 80 13.89 -2.65 15.46
N ASN A 81 13.16 -3.65 15.97
CA ASN A 81 13.72 -4.96 16.24
C ASN A 81 12.74 -6.11 15.93
N PRO A 82 12.80 -6.71 14.72
CA PRO A 82 11.95 -7.84 14.36
C PRO A 82 12.27 -9.15 15.11
N SER A 83 13.18 -9.14 16.09
CA SER A 83 13.63 -10.33 16.83
C SER A 83 13.19 -10.39 18.30
N LEU A 84 12.37 -9.46 18.78
CA LEU A 84 11.83 -9.50 20.16
C LEU A 84 10.58 -10.36 20.27
N HIS A 85 10.82 -11.67 20.32
CA HIS A 85 10.14 -12.64 21.20
C HIS A 85 8.60 -12.58 21.29
N VAL A 86 7.93 -13.29 20.38
CA VAL A 86 6.76 -14.09 20.81
C VAL A 86 7.29 -15.37 21.43
N ARG A 87 7.66 -15.30 22.71
CA ARG A 87 7.70 -16.48 23.58
C ARG A 87 6.79 -16.25 24.75
N ARG A 88 5.82 -17.17 24.90
CA ARG A 88 5.03 -17.59 26.07
C ARG A 88 3.54 -17.60 25.71
N ASN A 89 2.74 -18.56 26.14
CA ASN A 89 2.91 -19.89 26.71
C ASN A 89 1.53 -20.54 26.60
#